data_AF-W4LGP8-F1
#
_entry.id   AF-W4LGP8-F1
#
_cell.length_a   1.000
_cell.length_b   1.000
_cell.length_c   1.000
_cell.angle_alpha   90.00
_cell.angle_beta   90.00
_cell.angle_gamma   90.00
#
_symmetry.space_group_name_H-M   'P 1'
#
loop_
_entity.id
_entity.type
_entity.pdbx_description
1 polymer ?
#
loop_
_entity_poly.entity_id
_entity_poly.type
_entity_poly.pdbx_seq_one_letter_code
_entity_poly.pdbx_strand_id
1 'polypeptide(L)'
;MVRTAEAIIGAANIEALRRPIEEARGLPGAAYTSQAFFDLEQERMFRRTWMCVGFESDIPNPGDAMPIMVGGLPIILLRTQTGEVKAFHNVCRHRAALVLTESCNNLTQLQCPYHAWTWDLDGKLKATPYFDGTREGDQQGRFDRDTYGLVPVRCGVWYHWIFVNLDGNAPSLEAHVRPMADLLDGHDLGACRVAHRVNWAFQANWKLQNDNWETYHHIWVHKGIFNKISDDLDFKTGEPWMRVLPKDTVLTLARRPDSPPFMGPPTNLPLIPVPEGKARFTGTSVIFPNVTMTIAPHHIASVITDPIAPDQTIAKMGFFFVGDAADSDAYLADREKVLDRWLGSTRKKGDLDGIRSQDMDIWETQQIARQSPVADEVVFSPTWEGNIHHFQNLLIQYLVD
;
A
#
# COMPACT_ATOMS: atom_id res chain seq x y z
N MET A 1 10.31 -26.28 13.34
CA MET A 1 9.70 -26.57 12.02
C MET A 1 9.59 -25.25 11.28
N VAL A 2 10.03 -25.21 10.02
CA VAL A 2 9.73 -24.06 9.14
C VAL A 2 8.22 -24.02 8.97
N ARG A 3 7.58 -22.89 9.32
CA ARG A 3 6.14 -22.71 9.06
C ARG A 3 5.99 -22.51 7.55
N THR A 4 5.21 -23.34 6.89
CA THR A 4 4.91 -23.21 5.46
C THR A 4 3.43 -22.87 5.28
N ALA A 5 3.08 -22.25 4.15
CA ALA A 5 1.67 -22.00 3.83
C ALA A 5 0.89 -23.33 3.80
N GLU A 6 1.46 -24.38 3.20
CA GLU A 6 0.87 -25.71 3.15
C GLU A 6 0.56 -26.28 4.54
N ALA A 7 1.45 -26.10 5.52
CA ALA A 7 1.23 -26.59 6.88
C ALA A 7 0.12 -25.83 7.63
N ILE A 8 -0.18 -24.59 7.23
CA ILE A 8 -1.16 -23.73 7.92
C ILE A 8 -2.53 -23.81 7.25
N ILE A 9 -2.59 -23.69 5.93
CA ILE A 9 -3.85 -23.65 5.16
C ILE A 9 -4.14 -24.93 4.39
N GLY A 10 -3.22 -25.91 4.38
CA GLY A 10 -3.42 -27.22 3.75
C GLY A 10 -3.11 -27.25 2.25
N ALA A 11 -2.45 -28.33 1.81
CA ALA A 11 -2.11 -28.55 0.40
C ALA A 11 -3.33 -28.55 -0.52
N ALA A 12 -4.44 -29.17 -0.09
CA ALA A 12 -5.66 -29.26 -0.87
C ALA A 12 -6.28 -27.88 -1.18
N ASN A 13 -6.20 -26.93 -0.24
CA ASN A 13 -6.69 -25.57 -0.46
C ASN A 13 -5.80 -24.80 -1.44
N ILE A 14 -4.48 -24.98 -1.35
CA ILE A 14 -3.54 -24.40 -2.34
C ILE A 14 -3.78 -24.99 -3.73
N GLU A 15 -3.98 -26.31 -3.83
CA GLU A 15 -4.31 -26.97 -5.09
C GLU A 15 -5.64 -26.46 -5.65
N ALA A 16 -6.68 -26.34 -4.81
CA ALA A 16 -7.98 -25.82 -5.22
C ALA A 16 -7.90 -24.37 -5.72
N LEU A 17 -7.10 -23.50 -5.09
CA LEU A 17 -6.86 -22.14 -5.57
C LEU A 17 -6.16 -22.10 -6.94
N ARG A 18 -5.26 -23.04 -7.21
CA ARG A 18 -4.46 -23.09 -8.45
C ARG A 18 -5.21 -23.65 -9.67
N ARG A 19 -6.44 -24.16 -9.50
CA ARG A 19 -7.27 -24.64 -10.61
C ARG A 19 -7.69 -23.49 -11.54
N PRO A 20 -8.15 -23.79 -12.77
CA PRO A 20 -8.87 -22.82 -13.59
C PRO A 20 -10.00 -22.16 -12.79
N ILE A 21 -10.26 -20.88 -13.02
CA ILE A 21 -11.14 -20.06 -12.16
C ILE A 21 -12.55 -20.64 -12.01
N GLU A 22 -13.05 -21.36 -13.03
CA GLU A 22 -14.33 -22.05 -13.04
C GLU A 22 -14.45 -23.16 -12.00
N GLU A 23 -13.31 -23.76 -11.62
CA GLU A 23 -13.19 -24.86 -10.67
C GLU A 23 -12.45 -24.45 -9.39
N ALA A 24 -11.88 -23.24 -9.37
CA ALA A 24 -11.08 -22.76 -8.27
C ALA A 24 -11.93 -22.44 -7.04
N ARG A 25 -11.23 -22.41 -5.90
CA ARG A 25 -11.77 -21.94 -4.62
C ARG A 25 -10.89 -20.83 -4.08
N GLY A 26 -11.52 -19.85 -3.43
CA GLY A 26 -10.77 -18.79 -2.76
C GLY A 26 -9.92 -19.31 -1.61
N LEU A 27 -9.02 -18.47 -1.10
CA LEU A 27 -8.27 -18.78 0.11
C LEU A 27 -9.21 -19.18 1.27
N PRO A 28 -8.80 -20.15 2.11
CA PRO A 28 -9.60 -20.57 3.26
C PRO A 28 -9.57 -19.51 4.37
N GLY A 29 -10.52 -19.57 5.29
CA GLY A 29 -10.67 -18.66 6.43
C GLY A 29 -9.40 -18.49 7.24
N ALA A 30 -8.63 -19.57 7.42
CA ALA A 30 -7.33 -19.53 8.11
C ALA A 30 -6.32 -18.57 7.47
N ALA A 31 -6.38 -18.30 6.16
CA ALA A 31 -5.53 -17.29 5.53
C ALA A 31 -5.86 -15.86 6.00
N TYR A 32 -7.08 -15.62 6.49
CA TYR A 32 -7.56 -14.31 6.95
C TYR A 32 -7.60 -14.18 8.47
N THR A 33 -7.63 -15.28 9.22
CA THR A 33 -7.86 -15.27 10.67
C THR A 33 -6.68 -15.81 11.48
N SER A 34 -5.77 -16.58 10.87
CA SER A 34 -4.66 -17.23 11.59
C SER A 34 -3.50 -16.29 11.86
N GLN A 35 -3.11 -16.17 13.13
CA GLN A 35 -1.85 -15.52 13.50
C GLN A 35 -0.64 -16.20 12.86
N ALA A 36 -0.65 -17.52 12.72
CA ALA A 36 0.47 -18.24 12.11
C ALA A 36 0.62 -17.91 10.63
N PHE A 37 -0.47 -17.69 9.91
CA PHE A 37 -0.44 -17.27 8.51
C PHE A 37 0.02 -15.82 8.38
N PHE A 38 -0.49 -14.93 9.23
CA PHE A 38 -0.05 -13.54 9.26
C PHE A 38 1.45 -13.41 9.58
N ASP A 39 1.97 -14.14 10.57
CA ASP A 39 3.40 -14.20 10.86
C ASP A 39 4.22 -14.66 9.65
N LEU A 40 3.69 -15.61 8.88
CA LEU A 40 4.32 -16.10 7.65
C LEU A 40 4.32 -15.02 6.56
N GLU A 41 3.20 -14.30 6.37
CA GLU A 41 3.13 -13.15 5.47
C GLU A 41 4.18 -12.09 5.84
N GLN A 42 4.34 -11.80 7.13
CA GLN A 42 5.36 -10.88 7.62
C GLN A 42 6.77 -11.35 7.28
N GLU A 43 7.08 -12.62 7.51
CA GLU A 43 8.42 -13.19 7.30
C GLU A 43 8.79 -13.34 5.81
N ARG A 44 7.86 -13.87 5.01
CA ARG A 44 8.13 -14.36 3.66
C ARG A 44 7.76 -13.38 2.56
N MET A 45 6.81 -12.50 2.83
CA MET A 45 6.35 -11.54 1.84
C MET A 45 6.73 -10.12 2.25
N PHE A 46 6.18 -9.57 3.34
CA PHE A 46 6.37 -8.16 3.68
C PHE A 46 7.83 -7.76 3.92
N ARG A 47 8.66 -8.66 4.45
CA ARG A 47 10.11 -8.41 4.60
C ARG A 47 10.89 -8.54 3.29
N ARG A 48 10.40 -9.32 2.33
CA ARG A 48 11.15 -9.74 1.13
C ARG A 48 10.71 -9.03 -0.15
N THR A 49 9.55 -8.40 -0.15
CA THR A 49 9.07 -7.56 -1.24
C THR A 49 9.30 -6.08 -0.96
N TRP A 50 9.06 -5.23 -1.95
CA TRP A 50 8.93 -3.80 -1.71
C TRP A 50 7.57 -3.52 -1.08
N MET A 51 7.57 -2.99 0.13
CA MET A 51 6.38 -2.53 0.83
C MET A 51 6.27 -1.02 0.69
N CYS A 52 5.13 -0.52 0.21
CA CYS A 52 4.87 0.91 0.30
C CYS A 52 4.50 1.25 1.75
N VAL A 53 5.16 2.24 2.34
CA VAL A 53 5.02 2.54 3.78
C VAL A 53 4.33 3.87 4.07
N GLY A 54 4.25 4.73 3.05
CA GLY A 54 3.67 6.05 3.16
C GLY A 54 3.89 6.88 1.89
N PHE A 55 3.51 8.14 1.99
CA PHE A 55 3.72 9.12 0.94
C PHE A 55 4.92 10.03 1.28
N GLU A 56 5.54 10.60 0.26
CA GLU A 56 6.64 11.55 0.43
C GLU A 56 6.27 12.73 1.36
N SER A 57 5.00 13.13 1.29
CA SER A 57 4.43 14.19 2.12
C SER A 57 4.25 13.83 3.59
N ASP A 58 4.47 12.57 4.00
CA ASP A 58 4.47 12.15 5.42
C ASP A 58 5.72 12.68 6.15
N ILE A 59 6.81 12.93 5.41
CA ILE A 59 8.07 13.53 5.89
C ILE A 59 8.53 14.61 4.89
N PRO A 60 7.79 15.73 4.77
CA PRO A 60 7.97 16.68 3.68
C PRO A 60 9.28 17.49 3.78
N ASN A 61 9.80 17.72 4.99
CA ASN A 61 10.94 18.61 5.20
C ASN A 61 12.20 17.84 5.66
N PRO A 62 13.40 18.35 5.37
CA PRO A 62 14.63 17.83 5.94
C PRO A 62 14.58 17.75 7.47
N GLY A 63 14.96 16.59 8.03
CA GLY A 63 14.88 16.33 9.47
C GLY A 63 13.53 15.81 9.95
N ASP A 64 12.51 15.72 9.10
CA ASP A 64 11.27 15.01 9.45
C ASP A 64 11.56 13.51 9.51
N ALA A 65 11.14 12.86 10.60
CA ALA A 65 11.36 11.46 10.87
C ALA A 65 10.15 10.84 11.59
N MET A 66 9.85 9.59 11.31
CA MET A 66 8.76 8.86 11.93
C MET A 66 9.11 7.39 12.17
N PRO A 67 8.69 6.81 13.31
CA PRO A 67 8.74 5.38 13.52
C PRO A 67 7.61 4.70 12.74
N ILE A 68 7.93 3.60 12.06
CA ILE A 68 6.96 2.75 11.37
C ILE A 68 7.23 1.28 11.69
N MET A 69 6.24 0.43 11.46
CA MET A 69 6.37 -1.03 11.52
C MET A 69 6.28 -1.58 10.11
N VAL A 70 7.19 -2.47 9.73
CA VAL A 70 7.16 -3.14 8.43
C VAL A 70 7.50 -4.61 8.63
N GLY A 71 6.62 -5.52 8.22
CA GLY A 71 6.83 -6.95 8.44
C GLY A 71 7.13 -7.30 9.91
N GLY A 72 6.58 -6.56 10.87
CA GLY A 72 6.75 -6.78 12.30
C GLY A 72 8.09 -6.28 12.85
N LEU A 73 8.87 -5.54 12.06
CA LEU A 73 10.14 -4.94 12.48
C LEU A 73 10.01 -3.42 12.61
N PRO A 74 10.61 -2.81 13.66
CA PRO A 74 10.54 -1.36 13.86
C PRO A 74 11.57 -0.66 12.98
N ILE A 75 11.12 0.30 12.18
CA ILE A 75 11.90 1.06 11.20
C ILE A 75 11.77 2.56 11.49
N ILE A 76 12.83 3.32 11.24
CA ILE A 76 12.80 4.79 11.18
C ILE A 76 12.73 5.14 9.71
N LEU A 77 11.71 5.90 9.31
CA LEU A 77 11.65 6.58 8.02
C LEU A 77 11.96 8.05 8.24
N LEU A 78 12.89 8.62 7.48
CA LEU A 78 13.27 10.03 7.64
C LEU A 78 13.66 10.69 6.33
N ARG A 79 13.63 12.02 6.31
CA ARG A 79 14.28 12.84 5.29
C ARG A 79 15.58 13.42 5.84
N THR A 80 16.69 13.17 5.15
CA THR A 80 18.00 13.69 5.54
C THR A 80 18.07 15.20 5.36
N GLN A 81 19.14 15.82 5.85
CA GLN A 81 19.42 17.25 5.62
C GLN A 81 19.64 17.59 4.13
N THR A 82 20.04 16.62 3.30
CA THR A 82 20.18 16.79 1.85
C THR A 82 18.86 16.59 1.09
N GLY A 83 17.78 16.24 1.78
CA GLY A 83 16.45 16.03 1.20
C GLY A 83 16.18 14.58 0.76
N GLU A 84 17.13 13.67 0.90
CA GLU A 84 16.98 12.25 0.55
C GLU A 84 16.09 11.53 1.57
N VAL A 85 15.19 10.66 1.11
CA VAL A 85 14.38 9.80 1.99
C VAL A 85 15.16 8.52 2.30
N LYS A 86 15.39 8.23 3.58
CA LYS A 86 16.12 7.04 4.05
C LYS A 86 15.30 6.25 5.07
N ALA A 87 15.62 4.97 5.16
CA ALA A 87 15.06 4.07 6.16
C ALA A 87 16.16 3.32 6.91
N PHE A 88 15.97 3.11 8.21
CA PHE A 88 16.90 2.37 9.07
C PHE A 88 16.13 1.45 10.02
N HIS A 89 16.73 0.34 10.43
CA HIS A 89 16.21 -0.39 11.60
C HIS A 89 16.20 0.54 12.82
N ASN A 90 15.05 0.68 13.47
CA ASN A 90 14.86 1.51 14.65
C ASN A 90 15.39 0.81 15.92
N VAL A 91 16.67 0.47 15.90
CA VAL A 91 17.31 -0.34 16.93
C VAL A 91 18.67 0.26 17.25
N CYS A 92 18.80 0.76 18.47
CA CYS A 92 20.06 1.27 19.01
C CYS A 92 21.12 0.17 18.98
N ARG A 93 22.26 0.45 18.36
CA ARG A 93 23.36 -0.51 18.19
C ARG A 93 24.10 -0.88 19.49
N HIS A 94 23.79 -0.21 20.61
CA HIS A 94 24.34 -0.54 21.92
C HIS A 94 23.57 -1.68 22.61
N ARG A 95 22.29 -1.45 22.94
CA ARG A 95 21.46 -2.39 23.72
C ARG A 95 20.02 -2.49 23.19
N ALA A 96 19.83 -2.33 21.88
CA ALA A 96 18.59 -2.59 21.17
C ALA A 96 17.34 -1.84 21.67
N ALA A 97 17.51 -0.66 22.31
CA ALA A 97 16.40 0.25 22.56
C ALA A 97 15.91 0.85 21.23
N LEU A 98 14.62 1.18 21.15
CA LEU A 98 14.10 2.04 20.06
C LEU A 98 14.84 3.38 20.11
N VAL A 99 15.27 3.88 18.95
CA VAL A 99 15.96 5.17 18.83
C VAL A 99 14.95 6.29 18.70
N LEU A 100 13.86 6.07 17.95
CA LEU A 100 12.77 7.01 17.76
C LEU A 100 11.45 6.37 18.17
N THR A 101 10.71 6.96 19.10
CA THR A 101 9.43 6.41 19.61
C THR A 101 8.20 7.17 19.12
N GLU A 102 8.40 8.39 18.63
CA GLU A 102 7.35 9.27 18.10
C GLU A 102 7.86 10.03 16.88
N SER A 103 6.96 10.52 16.04
CA SER A 103 7.35 11.36 14.91
C SER A 103 7.97 12.67 15.40
N CYS A 104 9.02 13.11 14.72
CA CYS A 104 9.74 14.34 15.03
C CYS A 104 9.98 15.13 13.75
N ASN A 105 9.94 16.46 13.85
CA ASN A 105 10.22 17.37 12.75
C ASN A 105 11.51 18.13 13.03
N ASN A 106 12.20 18.57 11.97
CA ASN A 106 13.42 19.37 12.05
C ASN A 106 14.56 18.74 12.89
N LEU A 107 14.65 17.40 12.94
CA LEU A 107 15.78 16.73 13.59
C LEU A 107 17.08 17.07 12.88
N THR A 108 18.16 17.26 13.64
CA THR A 108 19.52 17.34 13.11
C THR A 108 20.33 16.06 13.37
N GLN A 109 19.87 15.23 14.31
CA GLN A 109 20.46 13.97 14.73
C GLN A 109 19.41 13.08 15.41
N LEU A 110 19.68 11.77 15.44
CA LEU A 110 18.89 10.77 16.15
C LEU A 110 19.60 10.39 17.44
N GLN A 111 18.98 10.66 18.60
CA GLN A 111 19.56 10.33 19.90
C GLN A 111 18.74 9.22 20.59
N CYS A 112 19.39 8.10 20.89
CA CYS A 112 18.73 7.02 21.63
C CYS A 112 18.41 7.47 23.07
N PRO A 113 17.17 7.27 23.54
CA PRO A 113 16.74 7.71 24.87
C PRO A 113 17.39 6.94 26.02
N TYR A 114 18.10 5.82 25.75
CA TYR A 114 18.65 4.99 26.82
C TYR A 114 20.00 5.50 27.34
N HIS A 115 20.99 5.67 26.46
CA HIS A 115 22.36 6.08 26.84
C HIS A 115 22.90 7.21 25.97
N ALA A 116 22.02 7.96 25.29
CA ALA A 116 22.37 9.09 24.44
C ALA A 116 23.38 8.78 23.31
N TRP A 117 23.46 7.51 22.87
CA TRP A 117 24.12 7.19 21.61
C TRP A 117 23.41 7.96 20.50
N THR A 118 24.19 8.67 19.70
CA THR A 118 23.65 9.66 18.77
C THR A 118 24.19 9.42 17.37
N TRP A 119 23.29 9.30 16.40
CA TRP A 119 23.59 9.16 14.98
C TRP A 119 23.22 10.44 14.25
N ASP A 120 23.91 10.76 13.15
CA ASP A 120 23.39 11.74 12.19
C ASP A 120 22.25 11.14 11.37
N LEU A 121 21.61 11.96 10.53
CA LEU A 121 20.48 11.50 9.70
C LEU A 121 20.88 10.57 8.56
N ASP A 122 22.19 10.44 8.28
CA ASP A 122 22.72 9.43 7.36
C ASP A 122 22.97 8.09 8.06
N GLY A 123 22.66 8.01 9.37
CA GLY A 123 22.80 6.81 10.19
C GLY A 123 24.22 6.57 10.69
N LYS A 124 25.16 7.52 10.52
CA LYS A 124 26.52 7.36 11.06
C LYS A 124 26.55 7.70 12.55
N LEU A 125 27.17 6.85 13.36
CA LEU A 125 27.31 7.07 14.79
C LEU A 125 28.27 8.23 15.06
N LYS A 126 27.81 9.24 15.80
CA LYS A 126 28.57 10.48 16.09
C LYS A 126 29.06 10.53 17.53
N ALA A 127 28.23 10.11 18.48
CA ALA A 127 28.56 10.21 19.91
C ALA A 127 28.13 8.99 20.71
N THR A 128 28.99 8.62 21.67
CA THR A 128 28.80 7.51 22.63
C THR A 128 29.23 7.97 24.03
N PRO A 129 28.54 8.96 24.62
CA PRO A 129 29.03 9.63 25.83
C PRO A 129 29.28 8.65 26.97
N TYR A 130 30.44 8.77 27.64
CA TYR A 130 30.85 7.93 28.78
C TYR A 130 30.98 6.43 28.49
N PHE A 131 31.03 6.01 27.22
CA PHE A 131 31.18 4.59 26.87
C PHE A 131 32.45 3.94 27.45
N ASP A 132 33.58 4.65 27.47
CA ASP A 132 34.83 4.22 28.09
C ASP A 132 35.10 4.89 29.45
N GLY A 133 34.08 5.52 30.05
CA GLY A 133 34.19 6.32 31.29
C GLY A 133 34.56 7.79 31.08
N THR A 134 34.79 8.23 29.84
CA THR A 134 35.15 9.62 29.49
C THR A 134 34.02 10.31 28.75
N ARG A 135 33.93 11.65 28.81
CA ARG A 135 32.86 12.38 28.12
C ARG A 135 32.83 12.10 26.62
N GLU A 136 34.01 11.96 26.02
CA GLU A 136 34.16 11.68 24.59
C GLU A 136 33.74 10.25 24.26
N GLY A 137 33.97 9.28 25.14
CA GLY A 137 33.55 7.89 24.98
C GLY A 137 34.42 7.03 24.06
N ASP A 138 35.61 7.51 23.69
CA ASP A 138 36.62 6.77 22.94
C ASP A 138 38.01 7.44 23.06
N GLN A 139 38.44 7.77 24.28
CA GLN A 139 39.76 8.41 24.48
C GLN A 139 40.92 7.46 24.14
N GLN A 140 40.69 6.15 24.20
CA GLN A 140 41.73 5.14 23.96
C GLN A 140 41.72 4.58 22.53
N GLY A 141 40.84 5.08 21.65
CA GLY A 141 40.73 4.60 20.26
C GLY A 141 40.38 3.12 20.15
N ARG A 142 39.69 2.56 21.16
CA ARG A 142 39.37 1.14 21.25
C ARG A 142 37.98 0.81 20.70
N PHE A 143 37.18 1.83 20.38
CA PHE A 143 35.82 1.66 19.89
C PHE A 143 35.62 2.34 18.53
N ASP A 144 35.62 1.52 17.47
CA ASP A 144 35.39 2.01 16.12
C ASP A 144 33.91 2.33 15.88
N ARG A 145 33.56 3.62 16.01
CA ARG A 145 32.18 4.11 15.78
C ARG A 145 31.69 3.86 14.36
N ASP A 146 32.57 3.76 13.38
CA ASP A 146 32.18 3.62 11.98
C ASP A 146 31.51 2.26 11.71
N THR A 147 31.72 1.26 12.58
CA THR A 147 31.07 -0.07 12.51
C THR A 147 29.70 -0.14 13.20
N TYR A 148 29.31 0.90 13.96
CA TYR A 148 28.08 0.94 14.76
C TYR A 148 27.07 2.00 14.31
N GLY A 149 27.08 2.36 13.02
CA GLY A 149 26.00 3.11 12.39
C GLY A 149 24.63 2.40 12.48
N LEU A 150 23.53 3.13 12.29
CA LEU A 150 22.22 2.49 12.13
C LEU A 150 22.25 1.56 10.91
N VAL A 151 21.59 0.40 11.02
CA VAL A 151 21.56 -0.57 9.92
C VAL A 151 20.56 -0.06 8.87
N PRO A 152 20.99 0.26 7.64
CA PRO A 152 20.12 0.80 6.62
C PRO A 152 19.14 -0.26 6.12
N VAL A 153 17.96 0.20 5.73
CA VAL A 153 16.95 -0.56 4.99
C VAL A 153 16.87 0.02 3.59
N ARG A 154 16.76 -0.84 2.56
CA ARG A 154 16.61 -0.34 1.18
C ARG A 154 15.34 0.50 1.11
N CYS A 155 15.46 1.72 0.62
CA CYS A 155 14.40 2.70 0.53
C CYS A 155 14.43 3.33 -0.86
N GLY A 156 13.26 3.66 -1.41
CA GLY A 156 13.17 4.42 -2.64
C GLY A 156 11.81 5.09 -2.77
N VAL A 157 11.78 6.17 -3.54
CA VAL A 157 10.56 6.91 -3.84
C VAL A 157 10.22 6.71 -5.31
N TRP A 158 8.99 6.26 -5.58
CA TRP A 158 8.42 6.25 -6.93
C TRP A 158 7.32 7.31 -6.96
N TYR A 159 7.56 8.43 -7.66
CA TYR A 159 6.73 9.64 -7.60
C TYR A 159 6.44 10.09 -6.16
N HIS A 160 5.25 9.80 -5.62
CA HIS A 160 4.86 10.18 -4.26
C HIS A 160 4.92 9.04 -3.25
N TRP A 161 5.15 7.80 -3.69
CA TRP A 161 5.06 6.60 -2.86
C TRP A 161 6.45 6.20 -2.35
N ILE A 162 6.58 6.07 -1.04
CA ILE A 162 7.81 5.61 -0.39
C ILE A 162 7.73 4.10 -0.25
N PHE A 163 8.72 3.39 -0.78
CA PHE A 163 8.85 1.95 -0.67
C PHE A 163 10.08 1.57 0.14
N VAL A 164 9.97 0.49 0.91
CA VAL A 164 11.10 -0.13 1.61
C VAL A 164 11.17 -1.64 1.33
N ASN A 165 12.37 -2.20 1.37
CA ASN A 165 12.61 -3.64 1.30
C ASN A 165 13.60 -4.04 2.40
N LEU A 166 13.15 -4.92 3.30
CA LEU A 166 13.85 -5.21 4.56
C LEU A 166 14.97 -6.24 4.40
N ASP A 167 14.75 -7.27 3.59
CA ASP A 167 15.73 -8.35 3.43
C ASP A 167 16.90 -7.97 2.50
N GLY A 168 16.73 -6.91 1.72
CA GLY A 168 17.74 -6.39 0.81
C GLY A 168 17.84 -7.11 -0.54
N ASN A 169 17.12 -8.22 -0.74
CA ASN A 169 17.31 -9.13 -1.86
C ASN A 169 16.34 -8.92 -3.02
N ALA A 170 15.32 -8.06 -2.85
CA ALA A 170 14.38 -7.77 -3.93
C ALA A 170 15.09 -7.16 -5.16
N PRO A 171 14.49 -7.22 -6.36
CA PRO A 171 14.95 -6.41 -7.50
C PRO A 171 15.04 -4.91 -7.16
N SER A 172 15.60 -4.09 -8.06
CA SER A 172 15.54 -2.64 -7.87
C SER A 172 14.09 -2.16 -7.76
N LEU A 173 13.84 -1.04 -7.06
CA LEU A 173 12.49 -0.46 -6.98
C LEU A 173 11.96 -0.15 -8.38
N GLU A 174 12.83 0.34 -9.27
CA GLU A 174 12.52 0.61 -10.67
C GLU A 174 12.02 -0.65 -11.41
N ALA A 175 12.64 -1.81 -11.18
CA ALA A 175 12.16 -3.07 -11.74
C ALA A 175 10.82 -3.50 -11.14
N HIS A 176 10.62 -3.28 -9.83
CA HIS A 176 9.39 -3.63 -9.14
C HIS A 176 8.18 -2.82 -9.60
N VAL A 177 8.36 -1.52 -9.90
CA VAL A 177 7.28 -0.64 -10.39
C VAL A 177 7.21 -0.55 -11.92
N ARG A 178 8.18 -1.16 -12.64
CA ARG A 178 8.26 -1.16 -14.11
C ARG A 178 6.94 -1.50 -14.78
N PRO A 179 6.19 -2.55 -14.39
CA PRO A 179 4.96 -2.89 -15.08
C PRO A 179 3.92 -1.75 -15.04
N MET A 180 3.87 -1.01 -13.93
CA MET A 180 3.01 0.17 -13.79
C MET A 180 3.55 1.36 -14.58
N ALA A 181 4.87 1.58 -14.54
CA ALA A 181 5.51 2.65 -15.30
C ALA A 181 5.30 2.47 -16.82
N ASP A 182 5.40 1.24 -17.33
CA ASP A 182 5.15 0.91 -18.74
C ASP A 182 3.68 1.16 -19.12
N LEU A 183 2.74 0.77 -18.26
CA LEU A 183 1.31 0.99 -18.47
C LEU A 183 0.99 2.50 -18.55
N LEU A 184 1.69 3.28 -17.75
CA LEU A 184 1.54 4.73 -17.65
C LEU A 184 2.54 5.50 -18.50
N ASP A 185 3.24 4.86 -19.42
CA ASP A 185 4.29 5.49 -20.19
C ASP A 185 3.81 6.85 -20.74
N GLY A 186 4.60 7.90 -20.57
CA GLY A 186 4.26 9.28 -20.93
C GLY A 186 3.24 10.01 -20.03
N HIS A 187 2.58 9.38 -19.08
CA HIS A 187 1.75 10.12 -18.10
C HIS A 187 2.65 10.82 -17.09
N ASP A 188 2.53 12.14 -16.99
CA ASP A 188 3.31 12.90 -16.01
C ASP A 188 2.63 12.88 -14.64
N LEU A 189 2.84 11.79 -13.89
CA LEU A 189 2.37 11.71 -12.51
C LEU A 189 3.11 12.69 -11.59
N GLY A 190 4.31 13.15 -11.97
CA GLY A 190 5.11 14.10 -11.19
C GLY A 190 4.51 15.50 -11.18
N ALA A 191 3.66 15.83 -12.16
CA ALA A 191 2.86 17.05 -12.16
C ALA A 191 1.78 17.05 -11.07
N CYS A 192 1.44 15.90 -10.49
CA CYS A 192 0.48 15.81 -9.40
C CYS A 192 1.13 16.18 -8.06
N ARG A 193 0.31 16.69 -7.14
CA ARG A 193 0.68 17.00 -5.76
C ARG A 193 -0.42 16.48 -4.85
N VAL A 194 -0.03 16.03 -3.64
CA VAL A 194 -1.00 15.59 -2.64
C VAL A 194 -1.89 16.76 -2.21
N ALA A 195 -3.20 16.56 -2.24
CA ALA A 195 -4.19 17.55 -1.79
C ALA A 195 -4.86 17.13 -0.49
N HIS A 196 -5.11 15.83 -0.33
CA HIS A 196 -5.80 15.29 0.83
C HIS A 196 -5.21 13.94 1.22
N ARG A 197 -5.11 13.70 2.52
CA ARG A 197 -4.72 12.41 3.10
C ARG A 197 -5.66 12.07 4.24
N VAL A 198 -6.03 10.80 4.32
CA VAL A 198 -6.86 10.29 5.38
C VAL A 198 -6.47 8.85 5.69
N ASN A 199 -6.40 8.53 6.98
CA ASN A 199 -6.15 7.18 7.45
C ASN A 199 -7.44 6.58 8.00
N TRP A 200 -7.70 5.33 7.63
CA TRP A 200 -8.87 4.58 8.08
C TRP A 200 -8.42 3.27 8.70
N ALA A 201 -9.02 2.90 9.83
CA ALA A 201 -8.81 1.60 10.45
C ALA A 201 -10.07 0.74 10.29
N PHE A 202 -9.88 -0.52 9.93
CA PHE A 202 -10.95 -1.51 9.84
C PHE A 202 -10.53 -2.83 10.48
N GLN A 203 -11.51 -3.54 11.03
CA GLN A 203 -11.42 -4.82 11.73
C GLN A 203 -11.53 -5.98 10.72
N ALA A 204 -10.65 -5.96 9.72
CA ALA A 204 -10.58 -7.00 8.70
C ALA A 204 -9.14 -7.22 8.26
N ASN A 205 -8.87 -8.41 7.72
CA ASN A 205 -7.60 -8.76 7.13
C ASN A 205 -7.30 -7.86 5.91
N TRP A 206 -6.04 -7.48 5.76
CA TRP A 206 -5.58 -6.60 4.68
C TRP A 206 -5.90 -7.13 3.27
N LYS A 207 -5.95 -8.46 3.10
CA LYS A 207 -6.28 -9.10 1.81
C LYS A 207 -7.70 -8.78 1.36
N LEU A 208 -8.65 -8.56 2.27
CA LEU A 208 -10.05 -8.34 1.90
C LEU A 208 -10.27 -7.04 1.11
N GLN A 209 -9.40 -6.04 1.30
CA GLN A 209 -9.40 -4.86 0.43
C GLN A 209 -9.04 -5.23 -1.02
N ASN A 210 -8.10 -6.15 -1.23
CA ASN A 210 -7.69 -6.61 -2.55
C ASN A 210 -8.65 -7.66 -3.13
N ASP A 211 -9.28 -8.47 -2.28
CA ASP A 211 -10.38 -9.37 -2.70
C ASP A 211 -11.65 -8.60 -3.07
N ASN A 212 -11.76 -7.31 -2.72
CA ASN A 212 -12.84 -6.42 -3.13
C ASN A 212 -12.47 -5.59 -4.37
N TRP A 213 -11.31 -5.83 -4.98
CA TRP A 213 -10.81 -5.03 -6.09
C TRP A 213 -11.44 -5.46 -7.43
N GLU A 214 -12.76 -5.50 -7.52
CA GLU A 214 -13.51 -5.96 -8.69
C GLU A 214 -14.76 -5.08 -8.89
N THR A 215 -15.54 -5.24 -9.97
CA THR A 215 -16.65 -4.31 -10.29
C THR A 215 -18.06 -4.90 -10.16
N TYR A 216 -18.20 -6.17 -9.82
CA TYR A 216 -19.45 -6.90 -9.63
C TYR A 216 -20.24 -6.39 -8.43
N HIS A 217 -19.56 -6.07 -7.32
CA HIS A 217 -20.21 -5.56 -6.12
C HIS A 217 -20.69 -4.11 -6.25
N HIS A 218 -20.14 -3.33 -7.19
CA HIS A 218 -20.32 -1.89 -7.29
C HIS A 218 -21.79 -1.46 -7.17
N ILE A 219 -22.68 -2.01 -7.99
CA ILE A 219 -24.07 -1.57 -8.02
C ILE A 219 -24.90 -2.04 -6.81
N TRP A 220 -24.43 -3.05 -6.07
CA TRP A 220 -25.15 -3.64 -4.94
C TRP A 220 -24.72 -3.03 -3.61
N VAL A 221 -23.43 -2.73 -3.48
CA VAL A 221 -22.80 -2.16 -2.29
C VAL A 221 -22.80 -0.64 -2.37
N HIS A 222 -22.39 -0.06 -3.52
CA HIS A 222 -22.18 1.37 -3.66
C HIS A 222 -23.42 2.17 -4.05
N LYS A 223 -24.44 2.05 -3.21
CA LYS A 223 -25.73 2.74 -3.35
C LYS A 223 -25.52 4.25 -3.45
N GLY A 224 -26.18 4.87 -4.43
CA GLY A 224 -26.07 6.31 -4.69
C GLY A 224 -24.82 6.75 -5.45
N ILE A 225 -23.88 5.83 -5.71
CA ILE A 225 -22.60 6.12 -6.39
C ILE A 225 -22.54 5.40 -7.74
N PHE A 226 -22.99 4.14 -7.77
CA PHE A 226 -23.15 3.32 -8.97
C PHE A 226 -24.61 2.89 -9.07
N ASN A 227 -25.21 3.03 -10.25
CA ASN A 227 -26.67 2.96 -10.39
C ASN A 227 -27.14 1.84 -11.32
N LYS A 228 -26.35 1.43 -12.31
CA LYS A 228 -26.79 0.51 -13.35
C LYS A 228 -25.69 -0.49 -13.66
N ILE A 229 -26.04 -1.78 -13.70
CA ILE A 229 -25.10 -2.82 -14.11
C ILE A 229 -24.63 -2.66 -15.56
N SER A 230 -25.40 -1.97 -16.42
CA SER A 230 -24.97 -1.61 -17.78
C SER A 230 -23.74 -0.68 -17.82
N ASP A 231 -23.41 -0.01 -16.70
CA ASP A 231 -22.24 0.86 -16.60
C ASP A 231 -20.95 0.03 -16.44
N ASP A 232 -21.07 -1.21 -15.94
CA ASP A 232 -19.97 -2.16 -15.70
C ASP A 232 -20.01 -3.39 -16.65
N LEU A 233 -21.17 -3.71 -17.25
CA LEU A 233 -21.41 -4.89 -18.09
C LEU A 233 -21.93 -4.51 -19.50
N ASP A 234 -21.34 -5.10 -20.54
CA ASP A 234 -21.92 -5.08 -21.88
C ASP A 234 -23.04 -6.13 -21.99
N PHE A 235 -24.30 -5.69 -22.02
CA PHE A 235 -25.44 -6.61 -22.14
C PHE A 235 -25.52 -7.34 -23.48
N LYS A 236 -24.82 -6.89 -24.52
CA LYS A 236 -24.82 -7.58 -25.81
C LYS A 236 -23.93 -8.82 -25.77
N THR A 237 -22.79 -8.73 -25.09
CA THR A 237 -21.80 -9.81 -25.04
C THR A 237 -21.82 -10.58 -23.72
N GLY A 238 -22.38 -10.01 -22.66
CA GLY A 238 -22.30 -10.54 -21.30
C GLY A 238 -20.93 -10.34 -20.65
N GLU A 239 -20.10 -9.44 -21.19
CA GLU A 239 -18.70 -9.25 -20.76
C GLU A 239 -18.53 -7.91 -20.03
N PRO A 240 -17.74 -7.85 -18.95
CA PRO A 240 -17.45 -6.60 -18.28
C PRO A 240 -16.79 -5.56 -19.21
N TRP A 241 -17.09 -4.29 -18.97
CA TRP A 241 -16.40 -3.16 -19.63
C TRP A 241 -14.97 -2.96 -19.15
N MET A 242 -14.60 -3.61 -18.06
CA MET A 242 -13.25 -3.67 -17.52
C MET A 242 -12.60 -5.00 -17.90
N ARG A 243 -11.31 -4.99 -18.18
CA ARG A 243 -10.50 -6.19 -18.41
C ARG A 243 -9.35 -6.26 -17.42
N VAL A 244 -8.99 -7.48 -17.04
CA VAL A 244 -7.84 -7.76 -16.18
C VAL A 244 -6.57 -7.78 -17.02
N LEU A 245 -5.56 -7.03 -16.61
CA LEU A 245 -4.23 -6.95 -17.21
C LEU A 245 -3.18 -7.23 -16.13
N PRO A 246 -2.85 -8.51 -15.87
CA PRO A 246 -1.78 -8.87 -14.96
C PRO A 246 -0.43 -8.75 -15.66
N LYS A 247 0.57 -8.17 -14.98
CA LYS A 247 1.97 -8.10 -15.44
C LYS A 247 2.90 -8.05 -14.23
N ASP A 248 3.58 -9.18 -13.99
CA ASP A 248 4.54 -9.37 -12.89
C ASP A 248 3.96 -8.96 -11.52
N THR A 249 4.43 -7.84 -10.96
CA THR A 249 4.04 -7.28 -9.65
C THR A 249 2.81 -6.38 -9.70
N VAL A 250 2.24 -6.15 -10.88
CA VAL A 250 1.12 -5.24 -11.07
C VAL A 250 -0.07 -5.97 -11.67
N LEU A 251 -1.23 -5.80 -11.06
CA LEU A 251 -2.50 -6.18 -11.66
C LEU A 251 -3.30 -4.93 -11.94
N THR A 252 -3.87 -4.83 -13.13
CA THR A 252 -4.69 -3.68 -13.52
C THR A 252 -6.08 -4.12 -13.97
N LEU A 253 -7.10 -3.39 -13.53
CA LEU A 253 -8.42 -3.37 -14.15
C LEU A 253 -8.50 -2.11 -15.01
N ALA A 254 -8.52 -2.31 -16.33
CA ALA A 254 -8.55 -1.23 -17.31
C ALA A 254 -9.80 -1.34 -18.17
N ARG A 255 -10.30 -0.21 -18.67
CA ARG A 255 -11.42 -0.22 -19.61
C ARG A 255 -11.02 -0.89 -20.92
N ARG A 256 -11.93 -1.68 -21.51
CA ARG A 256 -11.76 -2.18 -22.88
C ARG A 256 -11.77 -1.01 -23.87
N PRO A 257 -11.11 -1.14 -25.04
CA PRO A 257 -11.11 -0.08 -26.06
C PRO A 257 -12.50 0.29 -26.59
N ASP A 258 -13.44 -0.65 -26.57
CA ASP A 258 -14.82 -0.49 -27.03
C ASP A 258 -15.80 -0.06 -25.92
N SER A 259 -15.31 0.12 -24.69
CA SER A 259 -16.15 0.53 -23.56
C SER A 259 -16.70 1.95 -23.76
N PRO A 260 -17.98 2.22 -23.43
CA PRO A 260 -18.57 3.55 -23.54
C PRO A 260 -17.76 4.58 -22.75
N PRO A 261 -17.47 5.78 -23.28
CA PRO A 261 -16.60 6.73 -22.61
C PRO A 261 -17.08 7.03 -21.18
N PHE A 262 -16.20 6.85 -20.20
CA PHE A 262 -16.45 7.24 -18.82
C PHE A 262 -15.76 8.56 -18.55
N MET A 263 -16.49 9.65 -18.77
CA MET A 263 -16.16 10.93 -18.18
C MET A 263 -17.01 11.03 -16.93
N GLY A 264 -16.37 11.10 -15.76
CA GLY A 264 -17.06 11.35 -14.50
C GLY A 264 -17.87 12.66 -14.53
N PRO A 265 -18.37 13.13 -13.38
CA PRO A 265 -19.10 14.38 -13.34
C PRO A 265 -18.24 15.53 -13.92
N PRO A 266 -18.86 16.53 -14.59
CA PRO A 266 -18.15 17.69 -15.11
C PRO A 266 -17.29 18.35 -14.03
N THR A 267 -16.04 18.68 -14.39
CA THR A 267 -15.05 19.25 -13.48
C THR A 267 -14.14 20.22 -14.22
N ASN A 268 -13.66 21.25 -13.51
CA ASN A 268 -12.64 22.18 -14.02
C ASN A 268 -11.22 21.74 -13.65
N LEU A 269 -11.05 20.57 -13.01
CA LEU A 269 -9.74 20.08 -12.61
C LEU A 269 -8.85 19.86 -13.85
N PRO A 270 -7.58 20.33 -13.82
CA PRO A 270 -6.65 20.09 -14.91
C PRO A 270 -6.42 18.58 -15.11
N LEU A 271 -6.22 18.19 -16.37
CA LEU A 271 -5.93 16.82 -16.72
C LEU A 271 -4.46 16.49 -16.44
N ILE A 272 -4.18 15.26 -16.00
CA ILE A 272 -2.82 14.74 -15.89
C ILE A 272 -2.16 14.83 -17.27
N PRO A 273 -0.98 15.45 -17.42
CA PRO A 273 -0.36 15.61 -18.73
C PRO A 273 -0.04 14.28 -19.39
N VAL A 274 -0.29 14.20 -20.70
CA VAL A 274 0.08 13.08 -21.58
C VAL A 274 0.60 13.64 -22.91
N PRO A 275 1.56 12.99 -23.58
CA PRO A 275 2.05 13.39 -24.89
C PRO A 275 0.91 13.51 -25.91
N GLU A 276 1.08 14.43 -26.85
CA GLU A 276 0.15 14.58 -27.98
C GLU A 276 0.00 13.25 -28.74
N GLY A 277 -1.24 12.89 -29.08
CA GLY A 277 -1.56 11.63 -29.76
C GLY A 277 -1.55 10.38 -28.88
N LYS A 278 -1.15 10.47 -27.60
CA LYS A 278 -1.20 9.33 -26.68
C LYS A 278 -2.57 9.19 -26.01
N ALA A 279 -3.07 7.95 -25.97
CA ALA A 279 -4.32 7.65 -25.28
C ALA A 279 -4.14 7.80 -23.76
N ARG A 280 -5.14 8.39 -23.10
CA ARG A 280 -5.17 8.50 -21.63
C ARG A 280 -5.53 7.16 -21.02
N PHE A 281 -4.70 6.70 -20.10
CA PHE A 281 -5.02 5.56 -19.27
C PHE A 281 -6.05 5.97 -18.20
N THR A 282 -7.11 5.18 -18.06
CA THR A 282 -8.01 5.23 -16.91
C THR A 282 -8.24 3.82 -16.41
N GLY A 283 -8.18 3.64 -15.10
CA GLY A 283 -8.30 2.34 -14.48
C GLY A 283 -7.83 2.35 -13.04
N THR A 284 -7.91 1.17 -12.43
CA THR A 284 -7.39 0.92 -11.09
C THR A 284 -6.36 -0.19 -11.17
N SER A 285 -5.31 -0.10 -10.36
CA SER A 285 -4.23 -1.08 -10.33
C SER A 285 -3.84 -1.40 -8.89
N VAL A 286 -3.38 -2.62 -8.69
CA VAL A 286 -2.63 -3.04 -7.50
C VAL A 286 -1.16 -3.12 -7.87
N ILE A 287 -0.30 -2.42 -7.13
CA ILE A 287 1.13 -2.70 -7.09
C ILE A 287 1.35 -3.58 -5.87
N PHE A 288 1.67 -4.85 -6.12
CA PHE A 288 1.75 -5.88 -5.10
C PHE A 288 2.86 -5.57 -4.08
N PRO A 289 2.63 -5.77 -2.77
CA PRO A 289 1.40 -6.35 -2.21
C PRO A 289 0.35 -5.32 -1.80
N ASN A 290 0.71 -4.06 -1.54
CA ASN A 290 -0.09 -3.23 -0.64
C ASN A 290 -0.44 -1.82 -1.15
N VAL A 291 -0.33 -1.55 -2.46
CA VAL A 291 -0.79 -0.28 -3.05
C VAL A 291 -1.94 -0.54 -3.99
N THR A 292 -3.10 0.06 -3.75
CA THR A 292 -4.15 0.22 -4.76
C THR A 292 -4.10 1.65 -5.28
N MET A 293 -4.25 1.84 -6.58
CA MET A 293 -4.24 3.16 -7.20
C MET A 293 -5.27 3.24 -8.32
N THR A 294 -6.21 4.16 -8.19
CA THR A 294 -7.14 4.57 -9.24
C THR A 294 -6.60 5.81 -9.92
N ILE A 295 -6.37 5.70 -11.23
CA ILE A 295 -5.96 6.82 -12.09
C ILE A 295 -7.16 7.25 -12.91
N ALA A 296 -7.64 8.45 -12.61
CA ALA A 296 -8.62 9.16 -13.39
C ALA A 296 -7.92 10.23 -14.26
N PRO A 297 -8.60 10.82 -15.25
CA PRO A 297 -7.97 11.81 -16.13
C PRO A 297 -7.39 13.03 -15.41
N HIS A 298 -7.91 13.39 -14.24
CA HIS A 298 -7.61 14.64 -13.53
C HIS A 298 -7.05 14.44 -12.11
N HIS A 299 -7.04 13.21 -11.60
CA HIS A 299 -6.55 12.93 -10.25
C HIS A 299 -6.09 11.47 -10.10
N ILE A 300 -5.33 11.24 -9.04
CA ILE A 300 -4.97 9.91 -8.57
C ILE A 300 -5.58 9.74 -7.18
N ALA A 301 -6.29 8.64 -6.96
CA ALA A 301 -6.72 8.21 -5.64
C ALA A 301 -5.99 6.90 -5.31
N SER A 302 -5.11 6.92 -4.31
CA SER A 302 -4.31 5.76 -3.94
C SER A 302 -4.51 5.39 -2.48
N VAL A 303 -4.48 4.10 -2.20
CA VAL A 303 -4.53 3.53 -0.86
C VAL A 303 -3.29 2.68 -0.65
N ILE A 304 -2.59 2.92 0.46
CA ILE A 304 -1.54 2.05 0.98
C ILE A 304 -2.14 1.26 2.15
N THR A 305 -2.12 -0.06 2.06
CA THR A 305 -2.63 -0.94 3.11
C THR A 305 -1.52 -1.33 4.07
N ASP A 306 -1.73 -1.10 5.36
CA ASP A 306 -0.80 -1.32 6.45
C ASP A 306 -1.37 -2.39 7.40
N PRO A 307 -0.95 -3.67 7.24
CA PRO A 307 -1.47 -4.79 8.04
C PRO A 307 -0.95 -4.73 9.48
N ILE A 308 -1.87 -4.69 10.46
CA ILE A 308 -1.53 -4.59 11.90
C ILE A 308 -1.61 -5.95 12.59
N ALA A 309 -2.68 -6.71 12.29
CA ALA A 309 -2.97 -8.03 12.83
C ALA A 309 -3.73 -8.86 11.79
N PRO A 310 -3.98 -10.17 12.02
CA PRO A 310 -4.78 -10.98 11.10
C PRO A 310 -6.15 -10.37 10.78
N ASP A 311 -6.75 -9.65 11.72
CA ASP A 311 -8.09 -9.06 11.64
C ASP A 311 -8.08 -7.53 11.80
N GLN A 312 -6.92 -6.88 11.67
CA GLN A 312 -6.82 -5.42 11.82
C GLN A 312 -5.89 -4.81 10.78
N THR A 313 -6.37 -3.77 10.10
CA THR A 313 -5.65 -3.09 9.03
C THR A 313 -5.86 -1.58 9.09
N ILE A 314 -4.82 -0.82 8.73
CA ILE A 314 -4.91 0.62 8.47
C ILE A 314 -4.77 0.87 6.97
N ALA A 315 -5.69 1.59 6.36
CA ALA A 315 -5.59 2.11 5.00
C ALA A 315 -5.19 3.59 5.02
N LYS A 316 -4.05 3.92 4.40
CA LYS A 316 -3.57 5.30 4.22
C LYS A 316 -3.96 5.75 2.81
N MET A 317 -4.96 6.62 2.70
CA MET A 317 -5.47 7.08 1.41
C MET A 317 -4.92 8.47 1.09
N GLY A 318 -4.41 8.64 -0.14
CA GLY A 318 -3.93 9.90 -0.69
C GLY A 318 -4.68 10.27 -1.97
N PHE A 319 -4.99 11.56 -2.10
CA PHE A 319 -5.56 12.15 -3.31
C PHE A 319 -4.58 13.16 -3.91
N PHE A 320 -4.29 13.00 -5.19
CA PHE A 320 -3.30 13.79 -5.91
C PHE A 320 -3.93 14.48 -7.10
N PHE A 321 -3.66 15.77 -7.26
CA PHE A 321 -4.19 16.62 -8.34
C PHE A 321 -3.05 17.40 -8.99
N VAL A 322 -3.24 17.81 -10.24
CA VAL A 322 -2.20 18.46 -11.04
C VAL A 322 -1.92 19.89 -10.55
N GLY A 323 -0.65 20.22 -10.30
CA GLY A 323 -0.21 21.58 -10.03
C GLY A 323 -0.90 22.25 -8.83
N ASP A 324 -1.36 23.48 -9.05
CA ASP A 324 -2.09 24.29 -8.05
C ASP A 324 -3.52 23.79 -7.79
N ALA A 325 -4.05 22.89 -8.63
CA ALA A 325 -5.33 22.27 -8.32
C ALA A 325 -5.29 21.43 -7.04
N ALA A 326 -4.10 21.07 -6.56
CA ALA A 326 -3.93 20.37 -5.30
C ALA A 326 -4.15 21.23 -4.05
N ASP A 327 -4.04 22.57 -4.12
CA ASP A 327 -4.14 23.45 -2.95
C ASP A 327 -5.00 24.71 -3.18
N SER A 328 -5.14 25.21 -4.40
CA SER A 328 -5.91 26.42 -4.73
C SER A 328 -7.42 26.33 -4.44
N ASP A 329 -7.97 27.40 -3.86
CA ASP A 329 -9.39 27.55 -3.56
C ASP A 329 -10.27 27.54 -4.82
N ALA A 330 -9.71 27.92 -5.98
CA ALA A 330 -10.43 27.91 -7.25
C ALA A 330 -10.94 26.51 -7.63
N TYR A 331 -10.26 25.46 -7.18
CA TYR A 331 -10.60 24.07 -7.45
C TYR A 331 -11.18 23.34 -6.24
N LEU A 332 -11.41 24.02 -5.11
CA LEU A 332 -11.88 23.39 -3.88
C LEU A 332 -13.21 22.64 -4.10
N ALA A 333 -14.19 23.26 -4.73
CA ALA A 333 -15.49 22.63 -4.98
C ALA A 333 -15.39 21.38 -5.87
N ASP A 334 -14.48 21.36 -6.85
CA ASP A 334 -14.30 20.20 -7.71
C ASP A 334 -13.48 19.09 -7.02
N ARG A 335 -12.50 19.45 -6.17
CA ARG A 335 -11.80 18.50 -5.29
C ARG A 335 -12.77 17.84 -4.31
N GLU A 336 -13.63 18.62 -3.65
CA GLU A 336 -14.61 18.09 -2.69
C GLU A 336 -15.56 17.08 -3.34
N LYS A 337 -16.01 17.28 -4.58
CA LYS A 337 -16.80 16.26 -5.31
C LYS A 337 -16.05 14.95 -5.48
N VAL A 338 -14.74 15.00 -5.75
CA VAL A 338 -13.90 13.79 -5.85
C VAL A 338 -13.78 13.13 -4.49
N LEU A 339 -13.50 13.90 -3.43
CA LEU A 339 -13.39 13.39 -2.07
C LEU A 339 -14.72 12.81 -1.57
N ASP A 340 -15.85 13.48 -1.80
CA ASP A 340 -17.21 13.04 -1.45
C ASP A 340 -17.52 11.67 -2.04
N ARG A 341 -17.21 11.46 -3.32
CA ARG A 341 -17.44 10.16 -3.99
C ARG A 341 -16.73 9.02 -3.26
N TRP A 342 -15.50 9.25 -2.81
CA TRP A 342 -14.69 8.20 -2.18
C TRP A 342 -14.95 8.08 -0.68
N LEU A 343 -15.06 9.20 0.03
CA LEU A 343 -15.02 9.29 1.48
C LEU A 343 -16.38 9.57 2.13
N GLY A 344 -17.39 9.94 1.33
CA GLY A 344 -18.71 10.35 1.83
C GLY A 344 -18.67 11.74 2.44
N SER A 345 -19.71 12.55 2.27
CA SER A 345 -19.72 14.00 2.60
C SER A 345 -19.35 14.30 4.07
N THR A 346 -19.65 13.37 4.98
CA THR A 346 -19.34 13.50 6.41
C THR A 346 -17.94 13.04 6.78
N ARG A 347 -17.27 12.29 5.88
CA ARG A 347 -15.99 11.62 6.12
C ARG A 347 -16.03 10.68 7.34
N LYS A 348 -17.20 10.13 7.68
CA LYS A 348 -17.38 9.23 8.83
C LYS A 348 -17.61 7.80 8.40
N LYS A 349 -16.98 6.87 9.11
CA LYS A 349 -17.24 5.43 8.98
C LYS A 349 -18.67 5.14 9.45
N GLY A 350 -19.37 4.27 8.72
CA GLY A 350 -20.76 3.90 8.95
C GLY A 350 -21.78 4.80 8.24
N ASP A 351 -21.37 5.99 7.77
CA ASP A 351 -22.18 6.77 6.84
C ASP A 351 -22.02 6.17 5.44
N LEU A 352 -23.13 5.71 4.84
CA LEU A 352 -23.13 4.94 3.59
C LEU A 352 -23.25 5.83 2.34
N ASP A 353 -22.65 7.03 2.35
CA ASP A 353 -22.69 7.98 1.24
C ASP A 353 -21.35 8.09 0.47
N GLY A 354 -20.35 7.29 0.84
CA GLY A 354 -19.06 7.18 0.15
C GLY A 354 -18.61 5.72 -0.03
N ILE A 355 -17.83 5.47 -1.09
CA ILE A 355 -17.31 4.14 -1.46
C ILE A 355 -16.61 3.47 -0.27
N ARG A 356 -15.73 4.20 0.43
CA ARG A 356 -14.84 3.60 1.44
C ARG A 356 -15.55 3.11 2.68
N SER A 357 -16.55 3.84 3.14
CA SER A 357 -17.33 3.45 4.30
C SER A 357 -18.12 2.17 4.01
N GLN A 358 -18.74 2.09 2.83
CA GLN A 358 -19.51 0.93 2.37
C GLN A 358 -18.62 -0.31 2.15
N ASP A 359 -17.43 -0.13 1.57
CA ASP A 359 -16.41 -1.17 1.42
C ASP A 359 -16.03 -1.80 2.78
N MET A 360 -15.68 -0.95 3.77
CA MET A 360 -15.25 -1.42 5.08
C MET A 360 -16.33 -2.24 5.80
N ASP A 361 -17.60 -1.87 5.66
CA ASP A 361 -18.72 -2.62 6.25
C ASP A 361 -18.80 -4.05 5.68
N ILE A 362 -18.53 -4.22 4.37
CA ILE A 362 -18.46 -5.54 3.75
C ILE A 362 -17.23 -6.31 4.25
N TRP A 363 -16.06 -5.68 4.33
CA TRP A 363 -14.84 -6.38 4.75
C TRP A 363 -14.92 -6.86 6.20
N GLU A 364 -15.47 -6.04 7.11
CA GLU A 364 -15.61 -6.42 8.52
C GLU A 364 -16.62 -7.56 8.71
N THR A 365 -17.71 -7.58 7.93
CA THR A 365 -18.66 -8.69 7.96
C THR A 365 -18.08 -9.96 7.31
N GLN A 366 -17.30 -9.83 6.24
CA GLN A 366 -16.53 -10.94 5.65
C GLN A 366 -15.53 -11.51 6.66
N GLN A 367 -14.79 -10.67 7.38
CA GLN A 367 -13.83 -11.11 8.40
C GLN A 367 -14.51 -11.97 9.48
N ILE A 368 -15.69 -11.54 9.96
CA ILE A 368 -16.48 -12.32 10.93
C ILE A 368 -16.91 -13.66 10.30
N ALA A 369 -17.39 -13.65 9.06
CA ALA A 369 -17.84 -14.85 8.37
C ALA A 369 -16.70 -15.85 8.09
N ARG A 370 -15.45 -15.41 7.93
CA ARG A 370 -14.27 -16.28 7.72
C ARG A 370 -13.94 -17.18 8.92
N GLN A 371 -14.58 -17.00 10.06
CA GLN A 371 -14.51 -17.94 11.19
C GLN A 371 -15.37 -19.20 10.96
N SER A 372 -16.33 -19.16 10.04
CA SER A 372 -17.17 -20.30 9.70
C SER A 372 -16.42 -21.24 8.75
N PRO A 373 -16.40 -22.56 9.01
CA PRO A 373 -15.80 -23.52 8.07
C PRO A 373 -16.43 -23.50 6.67
N VAL A 374 -17.71 -23.10 6.56
CA VAL A 374 -18.40 -22.97 5.27
C VAL A 374 -17.79 -21.85 4.42
N ALA A 375 -17.09 -20.89 5.03
CA ALA A 375 -16.42 -19.83 4.31
C ALA A 375 -15.18 -20.31 3.51
N ASP A 376 -14.76 -21.57 3.67
CA ASP A 376 -13.70 -22.20 2.87
C ASP A 376 -14.24 -22.70 1.51
N GLU A 377 -15.56 -22.78 1.36
CA GLU A 377 -16.21 -23.30 0.14
C GLU A 377 -16.59 -22.21 -0.86
N VAL A 378 -16.10 -20.97 -0.67
CA VAL A 378 -16.39 -19.84 -1.57
C VAL A 378 -15.78 -20.03 -2.95
N VAL A 379 -16.53 -19.60 -3.97
CA VAL A 379 -16.19 -19.76 -5.38
C VAL A 379 -15.96 -18.40 -6.01
N PHE A 380 -15.17 -18.38 -7.08
CA PHE A 380 -15.03 -17.19 -7.91
C PHE A 380 -16.12 -17.12 -8.97
N SER A 381 -16.45 -15.91 -9.41
CA SER A 381 -17.04 -15.64 -10.70
C SER A 381 -15.95 -15.62 -11.77
N PRO A 382 -15.96 -16.53 -12.75
CA PRO A 382 -15.03 -16.51 -13.89
C PRO A 382 -15.08 -15.21 -14.69
N THR A 383 -16.23 -14.52 -14.67
CA THR A 383 -16.47 -13.28 -15.40
C THR A 383 -15.86 -12.06 -14.70
N TRP A 384 -15.98 -11.98 -13.38
CA TRP A 384 -15.69 -10.74 -12.64
C TRP A 384 -14.41 -10.80 -11.80
N GLU A 385 -14.03 -11.98 -11.32
CA GLU A 385 -13.09 -12.13 -10.21
C GLU A 385 -11.75 -12.75 -10.63
N GLY A 386 -11.45 -12.73 -11.94
CA GLY A 386 -10.16 -13.20 -12.50
C GLY A 386 -8.93 -12.53 -11.89
N ASN A 387 -9.08 -11.28 -11.52
CA ASN A 387 -8.04 -10.48 -10.88
C ASN A 387 -7.82 -10.87 -9.41
N ILE A 388 -8.87 -11.24 -8.68
CA ILE A 388 -8.78 -11.73 -7.30
C ILE A 388 -8.12 -13.11 -7.29
N HIS A 389 -8.55 -13.99 -8.20
CA HIS A 389 -7.92 -15.30 -8.39
C HIS A 389 -6.41 -15.18 -8.68
N HIS A 390 -6.02 -14.23 -9.55
CA HIS A 390 -4.62 -13.94 -9.83
C HIS A 390 -3.88 -13.40 -8.59
N PHE A 391 -4.46 -12.42 -7.88
CA PHE A 391 -3.86 -11.84 -6.66
C PHE A 391 -3.60 -12.90 -5.59
N GLN A 392 -4.57 -13.78 -5.33
CA GLN A 392 -4.43 -14.84 -4.33
C GLN A 392 -3.36 -15.87 -4.74
N ASN A 393 -3.27 -16.22 -6.03
CA ASN A 393 -2.20 -17.09 -6.53
C ASN A 393 -0.81 -16.45 -6.40
N LEU A 394 -0.68 -15.17 -6.75
CA LEU A 394 0.56 -14.41 -6.60
C LEU A 394 0.98 -14.36 -5.12
N LEU A 395 0.03 -14.13 -4.22
CA LEU A 395 0.29 -14.16 -2.78
C LEU A 395 0.84 -15.51 -2.33
N ILE A 396 0.22 -16.63 -2.73
CA ILE A 396 0.72 -17.97 -2.37
C ILE A 396 2.10 -18.24 -2.96
N GLN A 397 2.41 -17.73 -4.16
CA GLN A 397 3.74 -17.85 -4.74
C GLN A 397 4.82 -17.27 -3.81
N TYR A 398 4.62 -16.05 -3.30
CA TYR A 398 5.54 -15.40 -2.35
C TYR A 398 5.65 -16.09 -0.98
N LEU A 399 4.70 -16.95 -0.61
CA LEU A 399 4.72 -17.67 0.67
C LEU A 399 5.29 -19.09 0.56
N VAL A 400 5.44 -19.61 -0.65
CA VAL A 400 5.96 -20.96 -0.93
C VAL A 400 7.41 -20.91 -1.43
N ASP A 401 7.72 -19.96 -2.30
CA ASP A 401 9.08 -19.72 -2.84
C ASP A 401 9.95 -18.91 -1.85
#